data_AF-A0A829GCZ6-F1
#
_entry.id   AF-A0A829GCZ6-F1
#
_cell.length_a   1.000
_cell.length_b   1.000
_cell.length_c   1.000
_cell.angle_alpha   90.00
_cell.angle_beta   90.00
_cell.angle_gamma   90.00
#
_symmetry.space_group_name_H-M   'P 1'
#
loop_
_entity.id
_entity.type
_entity.pdbx_description
1 polymer ?
#
loop_
_entity_poly.entity_id
_entity_poly.type
_entity_poly.pdbx_seq_one_letter_code
_entity_poly.pdbx_strand_id
1 'polypeptide(L)'
;GQASTRCDQAVSLEGEKMFAIKQRQGLVVWVYSLKQLKTLRRYGTIMYVSRRMKYVYLYLDQDELAQTSAKLSKLRFVKRVEPSHRPELATEFGSNIGQFKPTEEDLEVKAKPKRRLRPSSAGDETSVGDHDARH
;
A
#
# COMPACT_ATOMS: atom_id res chain seq x y z
N GLY A 1 -47.70 -40.57 11.18
CA GLY A 1 -47.35 -39.30 10.52
C GLY A 1 -46.27 -38.57 11.28
N GLN A 2 -44.99 -38.90 11.04
CA GLN A 2 -43.82 -38.19 11.58
C GLN A 2 -42.61 -38.47 10.66
N ALA A 3 -42.62 -37.96 9.43
CA ALA A 3 -41.47 -38.08 8.52
C ALA A 3 -41.30 -36.86 7.60
N SER A 4 -41.98 -35.74 7.90
CA SER A 4 -41.99 -34.56 7.02
C SER A 4 -41.22 -33.36 7.56
N THR A 5 -40.78 -33.35 8.82
CA THR A 5 -40.35 -32.09 9.49
C THR A 5 -38.84 -31.87 9.55
N ARG A 6 -38.02 -32.68 8.86
CA ARG A 6 -36.55 -32.53 8.88
C ARG A 6 -35.95 -31.97 7.59
N CYS A 7 -36.77 -31.68 6.59
CA CYS A 7 -36.29 -31.16 5.29
C CYS A 7 -36.46 -29.64 5.12
N ASP A 8 -37.17 -28.94 6.01
CA ASP A 8 -37.46 -27.51 5.86
C ASP A 8 -36.40 -26.56 6.44
N GLN A 9 -35.41 -27.05 7.20
CA GLN A 9 -34.42 -26.18 7.86
C GLN A 9 -33.14 -25.89 7.03
N ALA A 10 -33.00 -26.46 5.83
CA ALA A 10 -31.78 -26.30 5.03
C ALA A 10 -31.83 -25.16 4.00
N VAL A 11 -32.98 -24.47 3.82
CA VAL A 11 -33.17 -23.50 2.72
C VAL A 11 -33.17 -22.04 3.19
N SER A 12 -32.87 -21.76 4.47
CA SER A 12 -33.06 -20.42 5.05
C SER A 12 -31.80 -19.54 5.17
N LEU A 13 -30.64 -19.95 4.64
CA LEU A 13 -29.40 -19.13 4.70
C LEU A 13 -28.86 -18.66 3.36
N GLU A 14 -29.59 -18.86 2.26
CA GLU A 14 -29.19 -18.37 0.92
C GLU A 14 -29.71 -16.96 0.62
N GLY A 15 -30.40 -16.32 1.57
CA GLY A 15 -31.12 -15.05 1.39
C GLY A 15 -30.40 -13.76 1.82
N GLU A 16 -29.25 -13.81 2.49
CA GLU A 16 -28.57 -12.60 2.99
C GLU A 16 -27.11 -12.49 2.48
N LYS A 17 -26.96 -12.29 1.17
CA LYS A 17 -25.72 -11.72 0.61
C LYS A 17 -26.06 -10.62 -0.39
N MET A 18 -26.84 -9.63 0.03
CA MET A 18 -27.02 -8.42 -0.77
C MET A 18 -25.97 -7.39 -0.33
N PHE A 19 -24.95 -7.22 -1.17
CA PHE A 19 -23.84 -6.26 -1.03
C PHE A 19 -22.84 -6.50 0.11
N ALA A 20 -22.47 -7.76 0.35
CA ALA A 20 -21.23 -8.04 1.08
C ALA A 20 -20.01 -7.75 0.18
N ILE A 21 -19.08 -6.92 0.66
CA ILE A 21 -17.79 -6.67 -0.01
C ILE A 21 -17.05 -8.00 -0.08
N LYS A 22 -16.95 -8.57 -1.28
CA LYS A 22 -16.19 -9.80 -1.52
C LYS A 22 -14.69 -9.48 -1.50
N GLN A 23 -13.98 -10.10 -0.58
CA GLN A 23 -12.53 -10.05 -0.55
C GLN A 23 -11.96 -10.80 -1.75
N ARG A 24 -11.14 -10.12 -2.53
CA ARG A 24 -10.50 -10.67 -3.72
C ARG A 24 -9.01 -10.77 -3.53
N GLN A 25 -8.46 -11.85 -4.06
CA GLN A 25 -7.08 -12.24 -3.89
C GLN A 25 -6.40 -12.43 -5.24
N GLY A 26 -5.19 -11.87 -5.36
CA GLY A 26 -4.31 -12.13 -6.48
C GLY A 26 -3.61 -13.50 -6.38
N LEU A 27 -3.45 -14.18 -7.51
CA LEU A 27 -2.73 -15.44 -7.66
C LEU A 27 -1.73 -15.31 -8.82
N VAL A 28 -0.46 -15.59 -8.56
CA VAL A 28 0.59 -15.60 -9.58
C VAL A 28 0.81 -17.03 -10.05
N VAL A 29 0.63 -17.27 -11.34
CA VAL A 29 0.78 -18.59 -11.96
C VAL A 29 1.92 -18.53 -12.97
N TRP A 30 2.94 -19.32 -12.72
CA TRP A 30 4.09 -19.46 -13.61
C TRP A 30 3.83 -20.63 -14.56
N VAL A 31 4.05 -20.43 -15.86
CA VAL A 31 3.71 -21.42 -16.89
C VAL A 31 4.87 -21.69 -17.84
N TYR A 32 4.92 -22.90 -18.42
CA TYR A 32 5.92 -23.24 -19.44
C TYR A 32 5.61 -22.61 -20.81
N SER A 33 4.32 -22.48 -21.13
CA SER A 33 3.83 -21.97 -22.40
C SER A 33 2.53 -21.19 -22.24
N LEU A 34 2.46 -20.03 -22.90
CA LEU A 34 1.29 -19.15 -22.91
C LEU A 34 0.19 -19.61 -23.87
N LYS A 35 0.43 -20.65 -24.67
CA LYS A 35 -0.56 -21.17 -25.64
C LYS A 35 -1.86 -21.63 -24.94
N GLN A 36 -1.76 -22.10 -23.70
CA GLN A 36 -2.88 -22.64 -22.91
C GLN A 36 -3.56 -21.59 -22.02
N LEU A 37 -3.33 -20.29 -22.25
CA LEU A 37 -3.92 -19.21 -21.46
C LEU A 37 -5.47 -19.22 -21.46
N LYS A 38 -6.09 -19.71 -22.55
CA LYS A 38 -7.55 -19.86 -22.64
C LYS A 38 -8.12 -20.75 -21.53
N THR A 39 -7.35 -21.75 -21.08
CA THR A 39 -7.73 -22.63 -19.98
C THR A 39 -7.69 -21.90 -18.63
N LEU A 40 -6.71 -21.00 -18.43
CA LEU A 40 -6.58 -20.19 -17.21
C LEU A 40 -7.75 -19.23 -17.01
N ARG A 41 -8.31 -18.71 -18.10
CA ARG A 41 -9.48 -17.82 -18.07
C ARG A 41 -10.72 -18.45 -17.44
N ARG A 42 -10.79 -19.79 -17.37
CA ARG A 42 -11.91 -20.50 -16.72
C ARG A 42 -11.82 -20.48 -15.19
N TYR A 43 -10.63 -20.27 -14.64
CA TYR A 43 -10.42 -20.29 -13.19
C TYR A 43 -10.55 -18.91 -12.56
N GLY A 44 -10.55 -17.84 -13.35
CA GLY A 44 -10.75 -16.48 -12.85
C GLY A 44 -10.35 -15.40 -13.84
N THR A 45 -10.35 -14.16 -13.37
CA THR A 45 -10.07 -12.99 -14.20
C THR A 45 -8.56 -12.81 -14.35
N ILE A 46 -8.08 -12.67 -15.58
CA ILE A 46 -6.67 -12.42 -15.86
C ILE A 46 -6.44 -10.91 -15.89
N MET A 47 -5.61 -10.40 -14.97
CA MET A 47 -5.22 -9.00 -14.91
C MET A 47 -4.01 -8.70 -15.80
N TYR A 48 -3.04 -9.60 -15.79
CA TYR A 48 -1.77 -9.39 -16.48
C TYR A 48 -1.17 -10.70 -16.98
N VAL A 49 -0.50 -10.62 -18.13
CA VAL A 49 0.22 -11.73 -18.75
C VAL A 49 1.60 -11.27 -19.18
N SER A 50 2.64 -11.88 -18.62
CA SER A 50 4.01 -11.62 -19.04
C SER A 50 4.42 -12.51 -20.20
N ARG A 51 4.72 -11.91 -21.35
CA ARG A 51 5.23 -12.64 -22.53
C ARG A 51 6.69 -13.08 -22.40
N ARG A 52 7.51 -12.27 -21.70
CA ARG A 52 8.96 -12.50 -21.57
C ARG A 52 9.28 -13.57 -20.51
N MET A 53 8.65 -13.47 -19.34
CA MET A 53 8.91 -14.36 -18.20
C MET A 53 7.88 -15.48 -18.02
N LYS A 54 6.82 -15.48 -18.84
CA LYS A 54 5.77 -16.50 -18.86
C LYS A 54 5.08 -16.72 -17.50
N TYR A 55 4.55 -15.65 -16.93
CA TYR A 55 3.67 -15.72 -15.77
C TYR A 55 2.35 -14.99 -16.03
N VAL A 56 1.32 -15.36 -15.28
CA VAL A 56 -0.02 -14.81 -15.36
C VAL A 56 -0.45 -14.37 -13.98
N TYR A 57 -0.98 -13.16 -13.87
CA TYR A 57 -1.60 -12.65 -12.66
C TYR A 57 -3.11 -12.83 -12.77
N LEU A 58 -3.65 -13.73 -11.93
CA LEU A 58 -5.08 -13.99 -11.83
C LEU A 58 -5.66 -13.28 -10.62
N TYR A 59 -6.91 -12.85 -10.74
CA TYR A 59 -7.69 -12.26 -9.67
C TYR A 59 -8.91 -13.14 -9.42
N LEU A 60 -9.04 -13.62 -8.18
CA LEU A 60 -10.02 -14.61 -7.73
C LEU A 60 -10.71 -14.11 -6.47
N ASP A 61 -11.87 -14.68 -6.12
CA ASP A 61 -12.44 -14.50 -4.78
C ASP A 61 -11.59 -15.28 -3.75
N GLN A 62 -11.41 -14.74 -2.53
CA GLN A 62 -10.55 -15.34 -1.50
C GLN A 62 -10.99 -16.76 -1.11
N ASP A 63 -12.30 -17.00 -1.07
CA ASP A 63 -12.89 -18.31 -0.73
C ASP A 63 -12.53 -19.41 -1.74
N GLU A 64 -12.32 -19.05 -3.00
CA GLU A 64 -12.03 -19.98 -4.09
C GLU A 64 -10.53 -20.24 -4.29
N LEU A 65 -9.67 -19.48 -3.59
CA LEU A 65 -8.22 -19.48 -3.77
C LEU A 65 -7.61 -20.86 -3.52
N ALA A 66 -7.94 -21.49 -2.39
CA ALA A 66 -7.35 -22.77 -1.98
C ALA A 66 -7.72 -23.91 -2.93
N GLN A 67 -8.97 -23.93 -3.41
CA GLN A 67 -9.42 -24.95 -4.36
C GLN A 67 -8.79 -24.73 -5.73
N THR A 68 -8.72 -23.47 -6.18
CA THR A 68 -8.17 -23.11 -7.49
C THR A 68 -6.67 -23.33 -7.55
N SER A 69 -5.93 -23.00 -6.49
CA SER A 69 -4.48 -23.25 -6.42
C SER A 69 -4.17 -24.75 -6.54
N ALA A 70 -4.91 -25.61 -5.84
CA ALA A 70 -4.76 -27.06 -5.93
C ALA A 70 -5.10 -27.61 -7.33
N LYS A 71 -6.14 -27.06 -7.99
CA LYS A 71 -6.49 -27.43 -9.37
C LYS A 71 -5.41 -27.01 -10.36
N LEU A 72 -4.88 -25.79 -10.23
CA LEU A 72 -3.86 -25.25 -11.12
C LEU A 72 -2.52 -25.99 -10.98
N SER A 73 -2.13 -26.37 -9.77
CA SER A 73 -0.91 -27.14 -9.52
C SER A 73 -0.93 -28.54 -10.17
N LYS A 74 -2.11 -29.09 -10.47
CA LYS A 74 -2.24 -30.38 -11.18
C LYS A 74 -2.07 -30.27 -12.70
N LEU A 75 -2.10 -29.06 -13.26
CA LEU A 75 -2.03 -28.86 -14.71
C LEU A 75 -0.58 -28.98 -15.21
N ARG A 76 -0.33 -29.83 -16.22
CA ARG A 76 1.03 -30.09 -16.76
C ARG A 76 1.77 -28.86 -17.29
N PHE A 77 1.06 -27.81 -17.70
CA PHE A 77 1.68 -26.61 -18.27
C PHE A 77 1.99 -25.54 -17.21
N VAL A 78 1.57 -25.75 -15.96
CA VAL A 78 1.87 -24.89 -14.82
C VAL A 78 3.17 -25.35 -14.18
N LYS A 79 4.07 -24.41 -13.94
CA LYS A 79 5.38 -24.64 -13.30
C LYS A 79 5.28 -24.50 -11.78
N ARG A 80 4.64 -23.43 -11.32
CA ARG A 80 4.39 -23.15 -9.90
C ARG A 80 3.22 -22.17 -9.76
N VAL A 81 2.59 -22.19 -8.59
CA VAL A 81 1.46 -21.34 -8.23
C VAL A 81 1.80 -20.67 -6.90
N GLU A 82 1.70 -19.34 -6.84
CA GLU A 82 2.03 -18.55 -5.67
C GLU A 82 0.87 -17.59 -5.35
N PRO A 83 0.19 -17.75 -4.19
CA PRO A 83 -0.80 -16.78 -3.75
C PRO A 83 -0.13 -15.45 -3.39
N SER A 84 -0.79 -14.34 -3.68
CA SER A 84 -0.29 -13.01 -3.33
C SER A 84 -0.59 -12.70 -1.87
N HIS A 85 0.38 -12.21 -1.11
CA HIS A 85 0.16 -11.78 0.28
C HIS A 85 -0.25 -10.30 0.38
N ARG A 86 -0.67 -9.69 -0.74
CA ARG A 86 -1.05 -8.27 -0.80
C ARG A 86 -2.07 -7.84 0.27
N PRO A 87 -3.15 -8.59 0.57
CA PRO A 87 -4.13 -8.14 1.56
C PRO A 87 -3.65 -8.26 3.01
N GLU A 88 -2.58 -9.02 3.28
CA GLU A 88 -1.98 -9.11 4.62
C GLU A 88 -1.04 -7.93 4.90
N LEU A 89 -0.73 -7.11 3.89
CA LEU A 89 0.12 -5.94 4.08
C LEU A 89 -0.67 -4.84 4.80
N ALA A 90 -0.24 -4.53 6.02
CA ALA A 90 -0.70 -3.35 6.75
C ALA A 90 -0.42 -2.10 5.91
N THR A 91 -1.49 -1.43 5.47
CA THR A 91 -1.39 -0.13 4.78
C THR A 91 -1.26 1.02 5.78
N GLU A 92 -1.46 0.73 7.07
CA GLU A 92 -1.24 1.63 8.19
C GLU A 92 0.24 1.60 8.58
N PHE A 93 1.01 2.49 7.98
CA PHE A 93 2.39 2.74 8.40
C PHE A 93 2.33 3.49 9.74
N GLY A 94 2.68 2.83 10.84
CA GLY A 94 2.82 3.49 12.13
C GLY A 94 3.77 4.69 12.02
N SER A 95 3.58 5.73 12.84
CA SER A 95 4.30 7.02 12.83
C SER A 95 5.83 6.94 12.97
N ASN A 96 6.41 5.74 12.95
CA ASN A 96 7.82 5.46 13.12
C ASN A 96 8.57 5.23 11.78
N ILE A 97 7.86 4.99 10.68
CA ILE A 97 8.48 4.78 9.36
C ILE A 97 8.75 6.15 8.73
N GLY A 98 9.90 6.73 9.06
CA GLY A 98 10.29 8.07 8.61
C GLY A 98 10.86 8.97 9.71
N GLN A 99 11.04 8.47 10.94
CA GLN A 99 11.86 9.20 11.92
C GLN A 99 13.29 9.26 11.39
N PHE A 100 13.61 10.39 10.76
CA PHE A 100 14.97 10.77 10.41
C PHE A 100 15.81 10.66 11.68
N LYS A 101 16.72 9.69 11.72
CA LYS A 101 17.75 9.62 12.75
C LYS A 101 18.84 10.60 12.29
N PRO A 102 18.98 11.77 12.93
CA PRO A 102 20.05 12.68 12.56
C PRO A 102 21.38 11.96 12.76
N THR A 103 22.19 11.91 11.72
CA THR A 103 23.57 11.43 11.84
C THR A 103 24.36 12.48 12.61
N GLU A 104 25.41 12.06 13.32
CA GLU A 104 26.20 12.96 14.19
C GLU A 104 26.73 14.20 13.42
N GLU A 105 26.98 14.04 12.12
CA GLU A 105 27.39 15.11 11.20
C GLU A 105 26.36 16.24 11.03
N ASP A 106 25.06 15.97 11.19
CA ASP A 106 23.99 16.98 11.05
C ASP A 106 23.88 17.89 12.28
N LEU A 107 24.40 17.45 13.43
CA LEU A 107 24.37 18.19 14.69
C LEU A 107 25.51 19.21 14.79
N GLU A 108 26.66 18.94 14.15
CA GLU A 108 27.85 19.79 14.23
C GLU A 108 27.72 21.10 13.42
N VAL A 109 26.86 21.13 12.39
CA VAL A 109 26.68 22.32 11.52
C VAL A 109 25.92 23.46 12.21
N LYS A 110 25.18 23.19 13.30
CA LYS A 110 24.42 24.23 14.03
C LYS A 110 25.27 25.12 14.94
N ALA A 111 26.54 24.81 15.15
CA ALA A 111 27.46 25.63 15.92
C ALA A 111 28.23 26.63 15.02
N LYS A 112 27.54 27.56 14.35
CA LYS A 112 28.21 28.73 13.73
C LYS A 112 28.19 29.93 14.70
N PRO A 113 29.36 30.57 14.98
CA PRO A 113 29.45 31.66 15.95
C PRO A 113 28.73 32.92 15.46
N LYS A 114 28.10 33.63 16.39
CA LYS A 114 27.46 34.95 16.21
C LYS A 114 28.40 35.88 15.42
N ARG A 115 28.00 36.28 14.21
CA ARG A 115 28.69 37.31 13.43
C ARG A 115 28.75 38.60 14.26
N ARG A 116 29.96 39.08 14.60
CA ARG A 116 30.17 40.42 15.17
C ARG A 116 29.60 41.45 14.18
N LEU A 117 28.66 42.27 14.65
CA LEU A 117 28.16 43.43 13.90
C LEU A 117 29.30 44.46 13.79
N ARG A 118 29.45 45.05 12.60
CA ARG A 118 30.46 46.07 12.29
C ARG A 118 30.03 47.40 12.91
N PRO A 119 30.93 48.18 13.57
CA PRO A 119 30.55 49.48 14.10
C PRO A 119 30.24 50.44 12.95
N SER A 120 29.10 51.13 13.01
CA SER A 120 28.75 52.23 12.10
C SER A 120 29.65 53.42 12.39
N SER A 121 30.42 53.83 11.39
CA SER A 121 31.22 55.06 11.40
C SER A 121 30.32 56.30 11.39
N ALA A 122 30.80 57.33 12.09
CA ALA A 122 30.22 58.63 12.32
C ALA A 122 29.72 59.38 11.06
N GLY A 123 28.71 60.24 11.24
CA GLY A 123 28.33 61.27 10.29
C GLY A 123 27.03 61.99 10.65
N ASP A 124 27.17 63.18 11.24
CA ASP A 124 26.25 64.33 11.23
C ASP A 124 24.94 64.29 12.05
N GLU A 125 24.99 64.79 13.28
CA GLU A 125 23.84 65.45 13.92
C GLU A 125 24.22 66.90 14.21
N THR A 126 23.64 67.77 13.40
CA THR A 126 23.65 69.22 13.53
C THR A 126 22.90 69.62 14.80
N SER A 127 23.48 70.57 15.53
CA SER A 127 22.98 71.11 16.79
C SER A 127 21.64 71.82 16.65
N VAL A 128 20.60 71.30 17.30
CA VAL A 128 19.49 72.12 17.79
C VAL A 128 19.12 71.61 19.18
N GLY A 129 19.52 72.37 20.19
CA GLY A 129 19.12 72.18 21.58
C GLY A 129 18.84 73.54 22.19
N ASP A 130 17.59 73.72 22.59
CA ASP A 130 16.97 74.85 23.27
C ASP A 130 17.82 75.50 24.37
N HIS A 131 17.61 76.79 24.65
CA HIS A 131 16.99 77.21 25.91
C HIS A 131 16.86 78.75 26.06
N ASP A 132 15.75 79.09 26.70
CA ASP A 132 15.55 80.18 27.64
C ASP A 132 15.03 81.56 27.19
N ALA A 133 13.88 81.84 27.80
CA ALA A 133 13.16 83.10 27.85
C ALA A 133 13.97 84.22 28.49
N ARG A 134 13.72 85.46 28.06
CA ARG A 134 13.61 86.67 28.90
C ARG A 134 13.03 87.85 28.10
N HIS A 135 11.94 88.38 28.66
CA HIS A 135 11.28 89.69 28.49
C HIS A 135 10.93 90.21 27.09
#